data_AF-A0A7J4IBZ7-F1
#
_entry.id   AF-A0A7J4IBZ7-F1
#
_cell.length_a   1.000
_cell.length_b   1.000
_cell.length_c   1.000
_cell.angle_alpha   90.00
_cell.angle_beta   90.00
_cell.angle_gamma   90.00
#
_symmetry.space_group_name_H-M   'P 1'
#
loop_
_entity.id
_entity.type
_entity.pdbx_description
1 polymer ?
#
loop_
_entity_poly.entity_id
_entity_poly.type
_entity_poly.pdbx_seq_one_letter_code
_entity_poly.pdbx_strand_id
1 'polypeptide(L)'
;PMIYLDHGSVCVYGNAGTGLCPEADLQDDMFFRDVMIDGEPIGPAYTKQVWLHFRDFTTSDPTAMYGTSSMQVTTIQCIYGDPSLIVYSPEWHAPVPIDA
;
A
#
# COMPACT_ATOMS: atom_id res chain seq x y z
N PRO A 1 7.04 3.92 20.28
CA PRO A 1 5.67 3.96 19.77
C PRO A 1 5.20 5.41 19.54
N MET A 2 5.27 5.84 18.28
CA MET A 2 4.55 6.94 17.61
C MET A 2 5.45 7.49 16.48
N ILE A 3 5.68 6.69 15.43
CA ILE A 3 6.18 7.19 14.13
C ILE A 3 4.98 7.75 13.33
N TYR A 4 4.09 8.48 14.01
CA TYR A 4 2.92 9.11 13.38
C TYR A 4 3.04 10.64 13.37
N LEU A 5 4.02 11.21 14.07
CA LEU A 5 4.04 12.65 14.35
C LEU A 5 5.32 13.38 13.94
N ASP A 6 6.39 12.68 13.54
CA ASP A 6 7.63 13.37 13.15
C ASP A 6 7.50 14.04 11.77
N HIS A 7 6.58 13.52 10.94
CA HIS A 7 6.11 14.16 9.72
C HIS A 7 4.60 13.97 9.66
N GLY A 8 3.82 15.06 9.61
CA GLY A 8 2.35 15.08 9.59
C GLY A 8 1.71 14.44 8.34
N SER A 9 2.10 13.22 8.03
CA SER A 9 1.66 12.46 6.88
C SER A 9 0.44 11.64 7.27
N VAL A 10 -0.70 12.08 6.75
CA VAL A 10 -1.96 11.34 6.82
C VAL A 10 -2.00 10.43 5.59
N CYS A 11 -2.07 9.12 5.78
CA CYS A 11 -2.41 8.21 4.70
C CYS A 11 -3.94 8.12 4.60
N VAL A 12 -4.51 8.57 3.49
CA VAL A 12 -5.92 8.37 3.14
C VAL A 12 -5.98 7.29 2.08
N TYR A 13 -6.57 6.16 2.44
CA TYR A 13 -6.82 5.04 1.56
C TYR A 13 -8.31 4.99 1.22
N GLY A 14 -8.64 4.78 -0.06
CA GLY A 14 -10.03 4.64 -0.48
C GLY A 14 -10.18 4.22 -1.94
N ASN A 15 -11.37 3.72 -2.24
CA ASN A 15 -11.78 3.28 -3.55
C ASN A 15 -12.63 4.38 -4.22
N ALA A 16 -12.30 4.75 -5.45
CA ALA A 16 -13.01 5.76 -6.24
C ALA A 16 -13.91 5.15 -7.35
N GLY A 17 -14.82 4.23 -6.97
CA GLY A 17 -15.91 3.76 -7.85
C GLY A 17 -15.84 2.30 -8.31
N THR A 18 -15.04 1.46 -7.67
CA THR A 18 -14.79 0.06 -8.03
C THR A 18 -15.65 -0.91 -7.21
N GLY A 19 -16.08 -2.03 -7.81
CA GLY A 19 -16.96 -3.04 -7.19
C GLY A 19 -16.41 -4.47 -7.07
N LEU A 20 -15.12 -4.71 -7.35
CA LEU A 20 -14.50 -6.03 -7.23
C LEU A 20 -13.91 -6.24 -5.82
N CYS A 21 -14.79 -6.42 -4.84
CA CYS A 21 -14.40 -6.57 -3.44
C CYS A 21 -13.37 -7.68 -3.19
N PRO A 22 -13.50 -8.91 -3.71
CA PRO A 22 -12.55 -9.98 -3.33
C PRO A 22 -11.10 -9.74 -3.76
N GLU A 23 -10.90 -9.09 -4.90
CA GLU A 23 -9.57 -8.79 -5.42
C GLU A 23 -8.97 -7.58 -4.70
N ALA A 24 -9.77 -6.54 -4.48
CA ALA A 24 -9.38 -5.37 -3.70
C ALA A 24 -9.07 -5.73 -2.23
N ASP A 25 -9.87 -6.60 -1.60
CA ASP A 25 -9.64 -7.04 -0.23
C ASP A 25 -8.31 -7.83 -0.12
N LEU A 26 -7.99 -8.67 -1.11
CA LEU A 26 -6.71 -9.36 -1.14
C LEU A 26 -5.53 -8.41 -1.33
N GLN A 27 -5.68 -7.41 -2.20
CA GLN A 27 -4.69 -6.36 -2.39
C GLN A 27 -4.44 -5.62 -1.07
N ASP A 28 -5.51 -5.29 -0.34
CA ASP A 28 -5.47 -4.59 0.95
C ASP A 28 -4.79 -5.44 2.01
N ASP A 29 -5.16 -6.71 2.15
CA ASP A 29 -4.55 -7.62 3.13
C ASP A 29 -3.03 -7.74 2.92
N MET A 30 -2.59 -7.86 1.66
CA MET A 30 -1.17 -7.96 1.34
C MET A 30 -0.44 -6.62 1.54
N PHE A 31 -1.06 -5.51 1.14
CA PHE A 31 -0.52 -4.18 1.40
C PHE A 31 -0.37 -3.90 2.90
N PHE A 32 -1.41 -4.19 3.70
CA PHE A 32 -1.37 -3.99 5.15
C PHE A 32 -0.36 -4.91 5.83
N ARG A 33 -0.18 -6.13 5.34
CA ARG A 33 0.91 -7.00 5.80
C ARG A 33 2.28 -6.34 5.56
N ASP A 34 2.54 -5.91 4.32
CA ASP A 34 3.83 -5.33 3.95
C ASP A 34 4.17 -4.09 4.83
N VAL A 35 3.20 -3.20 5.10
CA VAL A 35 3.45 -1.96 5.87
C VAL A 35 3.35 -2.11 7.39
N MET A 36 2.50 -3.01 7.91
CA MET A 36 2.25 -3.16 9.35
C MET A 36 3.05 -4.27 9.99
N ILE A 37 3.49 -5.27 9.23
CA ILE A 37 4.24 -6.43 9.73
C ILE A 37 5.69 -6.33 9.27
N ASP A 38 5.89 -6.19 7.96
CA ASP A 38 7.24 -6.20 7.37
C ASP A 38 7.91 -4.80 7.44
N GLY A 39 7.14 -3.76 7.73
CA GLY A 39 7.62 -2.39 7.94
C GLY A 39 8.08 -1.70 6.65
N GLU A 40 7.58 -2.15 5.50
CA GLU A 40 7.87 -1.52 4.22
C GLU A 40 7.28 -0.10 4.15
N PRO A 41 7.95 0.86 3.50
CA PRO A 41 7.35 2.16 3.24
C PRO A 41 6.10 2.04 2.35
N ILE A 42 5.11 2.91 2.58
CA ILE A 42 3.80 2.84 1.93
C ILE A 42 3.89 2.82 0.39
N GLY A 43 4.71 3.68 -0.22
CA GLY A 43 4.82 3.80 -1.67
C GLY A 43 5.30 2.51 -2.36
N PRO A 44 6.47 1.98 -1.98
CA PRO A 44 6.96 0.68 -2.46
C PRO A 44 5.95 -0.46 -2.25
N ALA A 45 5.39 -0.60 -1.04
CA ALA A 45 4.42 -1.65 -0.73
C ALA A 45 3.19 -1.56 -1.64
N TYR A 46 2.63 -0.36 -1.82
CA TYR A 46 1.44 -0.15 -2.63
C TYR A 46 1.70 -0.34 -4.13
N THR A 47 2.81 0.19 -4.65
CA THR A 47 3.17 0.04 -6.08
C THR A 47 3.46 -1.40 -6.47
N LYS A 48 4.03 -2.20 -5.56
CA LYS A 48 4.17 -3.66 -5.71
C LYS A 48 2.81 -4.33 -5.89
N GLN A 49 1.82 -4.01 -5.06
CA GLN A 49 0.48 -4.59 -5.20
C GLN A 49 -0.22 -4.13 -6.48
N VAL A 50 -0.12 -2.85 -6.84
CA VAL A 50 -0.61 -2.33 -8.13
C VAL A 50 0.01 -3.09 -9.31
N TRP A 51 1.32 -3.36 -9.25
CA TRP A 51 1.99 -4.14 -10.29
C TRP A 51 1.52 -5.59 -10.33
N LEU A 52 1.31 -6.25 -9.20
CA LEU A 52 0.87 -7.65 -9.17
C LEU A 52 -0.59 -7.82 -9.62
N HIS A 53 -1.44 -6.86 -9.26
CA HIS A 53 -2.88 -6.93 -9.46
C HIS A 53 -3.35 -6.30 -10.77
N PHE A 54 -2.75 -5.18 -11.17
CA PHE A 54 -3.13 -4.39 -12.37
C PHE A 54 -2.05 -4.40 -13.46
N ARG A 55 -1.18 -5.42 -13.44
CA ARG A 55 -0.09 -5.57 -14.44
C ARG A 55 -0.61 -5.52 -15.86
N ASP A 56 -1.74 -6.15 -16.11
CA ASP A 56 -2.35 -6.31 -17.42
C ASP A 56 -2.61 -4.97 -18.11
N PHE A 57 -3.07 -3.96 -17.37
CA PHE A 57 -3.26 -2.60 -17.88
C PHE A 57 -1.95 -1.95 -18.34
N THR A 58 -0.83 -2.29 -17.68
CA THR A 58 0.48 -1.67 -17.95
C THR A 58 1.35 -2.46 -18.93
N THR A 59 1.15 -3.78 -19.06
CA THR A 59 2.03 -4.65 -19.88
C THR A 59 1.33 -5.42 -20.99
N SER A 60 -0.01 -5.43 -21.06
CA SER A 60 -0.79 -6.25 -22.00
C SER A 60 -0.41 -7.75 -21.96
N ASP A 61 0.04 -8.23 -20.80
CA ASP A 61 0.52 -9.59 -20.62
C ASP A 61 -0.66 -10.52 -20.33
N PRO A 62 -0.98 -11.49 -21.21
CA PRO A 62 -2.10 -12.40 -21.05
C PRO A 62 -1.93 -13.40 -19.89
N THR A 63 -0.76 -13.43 -19.26
CA THR A 63 -0.45 -14.29 -18.11
C THR A 63 -0.57 -13.57 -16.76
N ALA A 64 -0.98 -12.29 -16.75
CA ALA A 64 -1.23 -11.56 -15.51
C ALA A 64 -2.31 -12.27 -14.68
N MET A 65 -2.09 -12.36 -13.37
CA MET A 65 -2.90 -13.16 -12.43
C MET A 65 -4.40 -12.79 -12.45
N TYR A 66 -4.71 -11.54 -12.79
CA TYR A 66 -6.07 -11.01 -12.95
C TYR A 66 -6.36 -10.49 -14.37
N GLY A 67 -5.61 -10.98 -15.37
CA GLY A 67 -5.39 -10.44 -16.73
C GLY A 67 -6.57 -10.30 -17.70
N THR A 68 -7.80 -10.16 -17.20
CA THR A 68 -8.93 -9.61 -17.97
C THR A 68 -9.78 -8.63 -17.16
N SER A 69 -9.60 -8.57 -15.83
CA SER A 69 -10.40 -7.74 -14.94
C SER A 69 -10.19 -6.25 -15.26
N SER A 70 -8.93 -5.79 -15.34
CA SER A 70 -8.61 -4.39 -15.64
C SER A 70 -9.02 -3.97 -17.06
N MET A 71 -9.27 -4.93 -17.95
CA MET A 71 -9.78 -4.70 -19.32
C MET A 71 -11.31 -4.62 -19.39
N GLN A 72 -12.01 -5.01 -18.33
CA GLN A 72 -13.47 -5.07 -18.26
C GLN A 72 -14.06 -4.11 -17.21
N VAL A 73 -13.30 -3.86 -16.14
CA VAL A 73 -13.69 -3.04 -14.99
C VAL A 73 -12.57 -2.06 -14.71
N THR A 74 -12.91 -0.78 -14.59
CA THR A 74 -11.95 0.25 -14.19
C THR A 74 -11.82 0.23 -12.67
N THR A 75 -10.70 -0.31 -12.17
CA THR A 75 -10.35 -0.25 -10.75
C THR A 75 -9.55 1.00 -10.46
N ILE A 76 -10.10 1.88 -9.60
CA ILE A 76 -9.44 3.12 -9.18
C ILE A 76 -9.26 3.05 -7.67
N GLN A 77 -8.04 2.70 -7.27
CA GLN A 77 -7.61 2.73 -5.88
C GLN A 77 -6.79 3.98 -5.61
N CYS A 78 -7.15 4.71 -4.57
CA CYS A 78 -6.55 5.99 -4.22
C CYS A 78 -5.78 5.86 -2.91
N ILE A 79 -4.50 6.21 -2.96
CA ILE A 79 -3.68 6.40 -1.77
C ILE A 79 -3.12 7.82 -1.79
N TYR A 80 -3.43 8.59 -0.75
CA TYR A 80 -2.91 9.94 -0.56
C TYR A 80 -2.06 9.94 0.70
N GLY A 81 -0.76 10.23 0.56
CA GLY A 81 0.15 10.24 1.69
C GLY A 81 1.59 10.41 1.25
N ASP A 82 2.50 10.42 2.22
CA ASP A 82 3.93 10.38 1.95
C ASP A 82 4.32 8.94 1.53
N PRO A 83 4.86 8.72 0.33
CA PRO A 83 5.27 7.39 -0.12
C PRO A 83 6.43 6.80 0.71
N SER A 84 7.15 7.63 1.47
CA SER A 84 8.22 7.21 2.38
C SER A 84 7.74 6.94 3.81
N LEU A 85 6.45 7.17 4.11
CA LEU A 85 5.89 6.89 5.43
C LEU A 85 6.06 5.40 5.77
N ILE A 86 6.67 5.15 6.93
CA ILE A 86 6.77 3.84 7.56
C ILE A 86 5.77 3.82 8.72
N VAL A 87 4.76 2.96 8.63
CA VAL A 87 3.68 2.89 9.62
C VAL A 87 4.14 2.13 10.87
N TYR A 88 4.90 1.07 10.67
CA TYR A 88 5.46 0.24 11.73
C TYR A 88 6.94 -0.03 11.44
N SER A 89 7.81 0.26 12.42
CA SER A 89 9.24 -0.04 12.32
C SER A 89 9.63 -0.98 13.46
N PRO A 90 9.92 -2.27 13.18
CA PRO A 90 10.30 -3.23 14.21
C PRO A 90 11.70 -2.95 14.80
N GLU A 91 12.54 -2.19 14.09
CA GLU A 91 13.89 -1.81 14.52
C GLU A 91 13.93 -0.52 15.35
N TRP A 92 12.80 0.16 15.50
CA TRP A 92 12.75 1.41 16.24
C TRP A 92 12.99 1.19 17.73
N HIS A 93 13.94 1.96 18.28
CA HIS A 93 14.17 2.05 19.71
C HIS A 93 13.83 3.47 20.19
N ALA A 94 13.32 3.57 21.43
CA ALA A 94 13.05 4.88 22.01
C ALA A 94 14.37 5.67 22.13
N PRO A 95 14.39 6.96 21.72
CA PRO A 95 15.57 7.78 21.89
C PRO A 95 15.93 7.89 23.37
N VAL A 96 17.23 7.83 23.69
CA VAL A 96 17.72 8.08 25.04
C VAL A 96 17.71 9.59 25.28
N PRO A 97 17.02 10.09 26.33
CA PRO A 97 17.04 11.52 26.66
C PRO A 97 18.47 12.00 26.91
N ILE A 98 18.81 13.18 26.41
CA ILE A 98 20.16 13.77 26.57
C ILE A 98 20.37 14.33 28.00
N ASP A 99 19.28 14.57 28.74
CA ASP A 99 19.32 15.13 30.08
C ASP A 99 18.70 14.15 31.10
N ALA A 100 19.53 13.49 31.91
CA ALA A 100 19.14 12.72 33.09
C ALA A 100 19.97 13.14 34.31
#